data_AF-A0A353VXV8-F1
#
_entry.id   AF-A0A353VXV8-F1
#
_cell.length_a   1.000
_cell.length_b   1.000
_cell.length_c   1.000
_cell.angle_alpha   90.00
_cell.angle_beta   90.00
_cell.angle_gamma   90.00
#
_symmetry.space_group_name_H-M   'P 1'
#
loop_
_entity.id
_entity.type
_entity.pdbx_description
1 polymer ?
#
loop_
_entity_poly.entity_id
_entity_poly.type
_entity_poly.pdbx_seq_one_letter_code
_entity_poly.pdbx_strand_id
1 'polypeptide(L)' 'GESKHADIGISLPGTGENPSAPVFIDGEKTVTLKGENIADDFKKIVDDYVKNKYAIKQG' A
#
# COMPACT_ATOMS: atom_id res chain seq x y z
N GLY A 1 9.67 7.56 14.76
CA GLY A 1 9.39 6.14 14.46
C GLY A 1 7.90 5.96 14.31
N GLU A 2 7.35 6.59 13.27
CA GLU A 2 5.92 6.93 13.19
C GLU A 2 5.12 6.01 12.26
N SER A 3 5.77 5.03 11.60
CA SER A 3 5.09 4.09 10.70
C SER A 3 4.39 2.92 11.41
N LYS A 4 4.23 2.98 12.75
CA LYS A 4 3.72 1.87 13.58
C LYS A 4 2.19 1.82 13.70
N HIS A 5 1.46 2.69 12.99
CA HIS A 5 0.00 2.82 13.12
C HIS A 5 -0.70 3.12 11.77
N ALA A 6 -0.15 2.60 10.67
CA ALA A 6 -0.81 2.69 9.36
C ALA A 6 -1.41 1.33 9.01
N ASP A 7 -2.72 1.29 8.77
CA ASP A 7 -3.41 0.10 8.25
C ASP A 7 -2.86 -0.34 6.89
N ILE A 8 -2.40 0.61 6.08
CA ILE A 8 -1.75 0.39 4.78
C ILE A 8 -0.65 1.44 4.56
N GLY A 9 0.52 1.00 4.09
CA GLY A 9 1.67 1.84 3.81
C GLY A 9 2.47 1.35 2.61
N ILE A 10 3.17 2.25 1.94
CA ILE A 10 4.05 1.98 0.80
C ILE A 10 5.44 2.50 1.11
N SER A 11 6.47 1.67 0.86
CA SER A 11 7.85 2.12 0.88
C SER A 11 8.31 2.43 -0.53
N LEU A 12 8.44 3.71 -0.86
CA LEU A 12 8.99 4.14 -2.14
C LEU A 12 10.51 3.90 -2.17
N PRO A 13 11.07 3.41 -3.30
CA PRO A 13 12.51 3.26 -3.45
C PRO A 13 13.17 4.65 -3.53
N GLY A 14 14.45 4.73 -3.13
CA GLY A 14 15.24 5.95 -3.24
C GLY A 14 15.43 6.38 -4.70
N THR A 15 15.56 7.69 -4.92
CA THR A 15 15.80 8.28 -6.25
C THR A 15 17.07 7.71 -6.88
N GLY A 16 16.92 6.79 -7.84
CA GLY A 16 18.04 6.19 -8.59
C GLY A 16 18.00 4.68 -8.79
N GLU A 17 17.07 3.96 -8.15
CA GLU A 17 16.96 2.50 -8.26
C GLU A 17 15.66 2.05 -8.95
N ASN A 18 15.68 0.79 -9.42
CA ASN A 18 14.57 0.12 -10.11
C ASN A 18 13.23 0.43 -9.42
N PRO A 19 12.21 0.97 -10.12
CA PRO A 19 10.98 1.46 -9.49
C PRO A 19 10.21 0.27 -8.90
N SER A 20 10.47 -0.04 -7.64
CA SER A 20 9.94 -1.20 -6.93
C SER A 20 9.60 -0.76 -5.51
N ALA A 21 8.33 -0.78 -5.16
CA ALA A 21 7.84 -0.33 -3.87
C ALA A 21 7.02 -1.44 -3.18
N PRO A 22 7.53 -2.02 -2.08
CA PRO A 22 6.74 -2.94 -1.29
C PRO A 22 5.59 -2.22 -0.56
N VAL A 23 4.42 -2.84 -0.58
CA VAL A 23 3.21 -2.41 0.12
C VAL A 23 3.04 -3.27 1.36
N PHE A 24 2.83 -2.61 2.49
CA PHE A 24 2.60 -3.20 3.79
C PHE A 24 1.16 -2.94 4.19
N ILE A 25 0.42 -3.97 4.57
CA ILE A 25 -0.94 -3.88 5.09
C ILE A 25 -0.91 -4.50 6.48
N ASP A 26 -1.40 -3.77 7.49
CA ASP A 26 -1.39 -4.22 8.90
C ASP A 26 0.02 -4.55 9.43
N GLY A 27 1.05 -3.96 8.81
CA GLY A 27 2.46 -4.24 9.12
C GLY A 27 3.06 -5.47 8.42
N GLU A 28 2.28 -6.18 7.60
CA GLU A 28 2.75 -7.34 6.83
C GLU A 28 2.94 -7.00 5.34
N LYS A 29 4.05 -7.44 4.74
CA LYS A 29 4.33 -7.21 3.32
C LYS A 29 3.41 -8.07 2.46
N THR A 30 2.43 -7.46 1.82
CA THR A 30 1.45 -8.18 1.00
C THR A 30 1.84 -8.24 -0.47
N VAL A 31 2.10 -7.08 -1.09
CA VAL A 31 2.34 -6.93 -2.52
C VAL A 31 3.59 -6.09 -2.74
N THR A 32 4.26 -6.30 -3.86
CA THR A 32 5.36 -5.43 -4.30
C THR A 32 5.01 -4.83 -5.65
N LEU A 33 4.78 -3.52 -5.67
CA LEU A 33 4.51 -2.77 -6.88
C LEU A 33 5.81 -2.51 -7.62
N LYS A 34 5.79 -2.63 -8.94
CA LYS A 34 6.97 -2.43 -9.78
C LYS A 34 6.57 -1.63 -11.03
N GLY A 35 7.47 -0.78 -11.50
CA GLY A 35 7.27 0.06 -12.67
C GLY A 35 6.94 1.51 -12.33
N GLU A 36 6.71 2.32 -13.35
CA GLU A 36 6.38 3.74 -13.20
C GLU A 36 4.97 3.99 -12.62
N ASN A 37 4.07 3.00 -12.68
CA ASN A 37 2.67 3.11 -12.29
C ASN A 37 2.37 2.73 -10.82
N ILE A 38 3.40 2.66 -9.96
CA ILE A 38 3.26 2.31 -8.53
C ILE A 38 2.18 3.13 -7.83
N ALA A 39 2.04 4.42 -8.16
CA ALA A 39 1.03 5.28 -7.55
C ALA A 39 -0.41 4.86 -7.91
N ASP A 40 -0.67 4.46 -9.16
CA ASP A 40 -2.00 4.04 -9.62
C ASP A 40 -2.36 2.67 -9.05
N ASP A 41 -1.42 1.72 -9.09
CA ASP A 41 -1.58 0.41 -8.47
C ASP A 41 -1.82 0.51 -6.97
N PHE A 42 -1.05 1.36 -6.26
CA PHE A 42 -1.25 1.57 -4.84
C PHE A 42 -2.65 2.11 -4.55
N LYS A 43 -3.12 3.07 -5.36
CA LYS A 43 -4.46 3.65 -5.20
C LYS A 43 -5.56 2.60 -5.37
N LYS A 44 -5.42 1.67 -6.31
CA LYS A 44 -6.35 0.54 -6.49
C LYS A 44 -6.35 -0.41 -5.30
N ILE A 45 -5.17 -0.74 -4.76
CA ILE A 45 -5.05 -1.61 -3.59
C ILE A 45 -5.68 -0.93 -2.36
N VAL A 46 -5.44 0.36 -2.15
CA VAL A 46 -6.05 1.13 -1.06
C VAL A 46 -7.57 1.18 -1.22
N ASP A 47 -8.09 1.44 -2.43
CA ASP A 47 -9.53 1.47 -2.71
C ASP A 47 -10.18 0.11 -2.40
N ASP A 48 -9.59 -0.99 -2.87
CA ASP A 48 -10.08 -2.34 -2.60
C ASP A 48 -10.00 -2.71 -1.12
N TYR A 49 -8.90 -2.34 -0.46
CA TYR A 49 -8.70 -2.56 0.98
C TYR A 49 -9.72 -1.78 1.81
N VAL A 50 -9.94 -0.51 1.51
CA VAL A 50 -10.93 0.32 2.20
C VAL A 50 -12.33 -0.22 1.95
N LYS A 51 -12.66 -0.61 0.71
CA LYS A 51 -13.94 -1.26 0.40
C LYS A 51 -14.12 -2.54 1.21
N ASN A 52 -13.17 -3.46 1.21
CA ASN A 52 -13.30 -4.71 1.97
C ASN A 52 -13.32 -4.49 3.49
N LYS A 53 -12.47 -3.63 4.04
CA LYS A 53 -12.33 -3.42 5.50
C LYS A 53 -13.44 -2.54 6.09
N TYR A 54 -13.90 -1.51 5.37
CA TYR A 54 -14.93 -0.58 5.85
C TYR A 54 -16.34 -0.89 5.35
N ALA A 55 -16.55 -1.68 4.28
CA ALA A 55 -17.91 -2.08 3.86
C ALA A 55 -18.64 -2.92 4.92
N ILE A 56 -17.91 -3.52 5.87
CA ILE A 56 -18.49 -4.35 6.93
C ILE A 56 -18.98 -3.52 8.14
N LYS A 57 -18.84 -2.19 8.14
CA LYS A 57 -19.26 -1.30 9.25
C LYS A 57 -20.49 -0.44 8.93
N GLN A 58 -21.43 -1.02 8.18
CA GLN A 58 -22.78 -0.46 7.92
C GLN A 58 -23.87 -1.49 8.27
N GLY A 59 -23.70 -2.22 9.38
CA GLY A 59 -24.69 -3.13 9.95
C GLY A 59 -25.00 -2.75 11.38
#